data_AF-F0Q8A3-F1
#
_entry.id   AF-F0Q8A3-F1
#
_cell.length_a   1.000
_cell.length_b   1.000
_cell.length_c   1.000
_cell.angle_alpha   90.00
_cell.angle_beta   90.00
_cell.angle_gamma   90.00
#
_symmetry.space_group_name_H-M   'P 1'
#
loop_
_entity.id
_entity.type
_entity.pdbx_description
1 polymer ?
#
loop_
_entity_poly.entity_id
_entity_poly.type
_entity_poly.pdbx_seq_one_letter_code
_entity_poly.pdbx_strand_id
1 'polypeptide(L)'
;MTLLRYALAAGAAFLACSLPGTMAPAHAQDMPPTQAPLIPPPVPRQPVDTSVLPAPPGLYEALGGRERIARVVDRLIDAAIVHPQIGPIFKGVRPRALKDSIAAQLCVVTGGPCEYEGVSMKDAHADLRIRRSDFNVLVELLQDAMDAEGIPFAQQSRLLALLAPMHRDIITVR
;
A
#
# COMPACT_ATOMS: atom_id res chain seq x y z
N MET A 1 -15.02 -43.65 23.19
CA MET A 1 -16.16 -44.55 22.89
C MET A 1 -17.33 -44.18 23.80
N THR A 2 -18.13 -43.19 23.41
CA THR A 2 -19.53 -43.08 23.86
C THR A 2 -20.29 -42.39 22.74
N LEU A 3 -21.14 -43.17 22.09
CA LEU A 3 -22.07 -42.80 21.02
C LEU A 3 -23.26 -42.02 21.61
N LEU A 4 -24.01 -41.34 20.72
CA LEU A 4 -25.48 -41.20 20.66
C LEU A 4 -25.90 -39.73 20.40
N ARG A 5 -26.07 -39.31 19.14
CA ARG A 5 -27.29 -39.33 18.31
C ARG A 5 -28.43 -38.41 18.81
N TYR A 6 -28.63 -37.29 18.12
CA TYR A 6 -29.90 -36.53 18.00
C TYR A 6 -29.80 -35.69 16.71
N ALA A 7 -30.81 -35.43 15.90
CA ALA A 7 -32.04 -36.09 15.52
C ALA A 7 -32.46 -35.36 14.23
N LEU A 8 -32.78 -36.09 13.17
CA LEU A 8 -33.44 -35.52 11.99
C LEU A 8 -34.86 -35.12 12.38
N ALA A 9 -35.30 -33.93 11.96
CA ALA A 9 -36.72 -33.64 11.79
C ALA A 9 -36.92 -33.03 10.41
N ALA A 10 -37.71 -33.73 9.61
CA ALA A 10 -38.14 -33.35 8.28
C ALA A 10 -39.55 -32.73 8.35
N GLY A 11 -39.81 -31.78 7.45
CA GLY A 11 -41.11 -31.63 6.79
C GLY A 11 -42.09 -30.62 7.41
N ALA A 12 -42.43 -29.59 6.62
CA ALA A 12 -43.82 -29.33 6.24
C ALA A 12 -43.86 -28.35 5.05
N ALA A 13 -44.49 -28.83 3.98
CA ALA A 13 -44.78 -28.11 2.76
C ALA A 13 -45.88 -27.05 2.97
N PHE A 14 -45.72 -25.88 2.36
CA PHE A 14 -46.84 -24.96 2.12
C PHE A 14 -47.17 -24.88 0.64
N LEU A 15 -48.47 -25.06 0.40
CA LEU A 15 -49.17 -25.24 -0.85
C LEU A 15 -49.48 -23.88 -1.51
N ALA A 16 -49.20 -23.80 -2.80
CA ALA A 16 -49.86 -23.05 -3.89
C ALA A 16 -50.62 -21.73 -3.62
N CYS A 17 -50.27 -20.69 -4.39
CA CYS A 17 -51.27 -19.88 -5.11
C CYS A 17 -50.66 -19.37 -6.43
N SER A 18 -51.12 -19.93 -7.55
CA SER A 18 -50.74 -19.53 -8.90
C SER A 18 -51.65 -18.40 -9.39
N LEU A 19 -51.08 -17.25 -9.77
CA LEU A 19 -51.76 -16.21 -10.52
C LEU A 19 -51.11 -16.07 -11.91
N PRO A 20 -51.89 -16.04 -13.01
CA PRO A 20 -51.38 -15.73 -14.34
C PRO A 20 -51.27 -14.21 -14.52
N GLY A 21 -50.06 -13.68 -14.37
CA GLY A 21 -49.72 -12.29 -14.67
C GLY A 21 -49.17 -12.13 -16.08
N THR A 22 -49.91 -11.41 -16.90
CA THR A 22 -49.61 -11.02 -18.29
C THR A 22 -48.23 -10.37 -18.46
N MET A 23 -47.41 -10.86 -19.39
CA MET A 23 -46.18 -10.19 -19.82
C MET A 23 -46.52 -8.92 -20.61
N ALA A 24 -46.22 -7.77 -20.03
CA ALA A 24 -46.13 -6.51 -20.77
C ALA A 24 -44.72 -6.40 -21.42
N PRO A 25 -44.59 -5.82 -22.63
CA PRO A 25 -43.29 -5.53 -23.21
C PRO A 25 -42.61 -4.42 -22.39
N ALA A 26 -41.44 -4.72 -21.83
CA ALA A 26 -40.58 -3.72 -21.22
C ALA A 26 -40.12 -2.75 -22.32
N HIS A 27 -40.62 -1.52 -22.27
CA HIS A 27 -40.05 -0.40 -22.99
C HIS A 27 -38.57 -0.30 -22.64
N ALA A 28 -37.71 -0.40 -23.66
CA ALA A 28 -36.31 -0.04 -23.56
C ALA A 28 -36.23 1.49 -23.34
N GLN A 29 -36.13 1.90 -22.08
CA GLN A 29 -35.91 3.29 -21.69
C GLN A 29 -34.79 3.35 -20.65
N ASP A 30 -33.75 4.10 -21.04
CA ASP A 30 -32.70 4.71 -20.25
C ASP A 30 -31.69 3.78 -19.55
N MET A 31 -30.71 3.33 -20.33
CA MET A 31 -29.39 3.03 -19.75
C MET A 31 -28.75 4.35 -19.28
N PRO A 32 -28.23 4.45 -18.04
CA PRO A 32 -27.44 5.60 -17.63
C PRO A 32 -26.20 5.70 -18.52
N PRO A 33 -25.72 6.91 -18.88
CA PRO A 33 -24.50 7.03 -19.65
C PRO A 33 -23.36 6.38 -18.87
N THR A 34 -22.73 5.36 -19.47
CA THR A 34 -21.48 4.79 -19.01
C THR A 34 -20.49 5.94 -18.81
N GLN A 35 -20.18 6.26 -17.56
CA GLN A 35 -19.06 7.14 -17.26
C GLN A 35 -17.82 6.43 -17.77
N ALA A 36 -17.24 6.96 -18.85
CA ALA A 36 -15.92 6.56 -19.26
C ALA A 36 -14.97 6.69 -18.04
N PRO A 37 -14.06 5.73 -17.81
CA PRO A 37 -13.09 5.88 -16.73
C PRO A 37 -12.37 7.21 -16.94
N LEU A 38 -12.44 8.08 -15.94
CA LEU A 38 -11.61 9.27 -15.86
C LEU A 38 -10.16 8.79 -15.76
N ILE A 39 -9.54 8.53 -16.90
CA ILE A 39 -8.10 8.39 -16.99
C ILE A 39 -7.58 9.79 -16.65
N PRO A 40 -6.91 9.99 -15.50
CA PRO A 40 -6.32 11.29 -15.20
C PRO A 40 -5.35 11.64 -16.34
N PRO A 41 -5.23 12.92 -16.72
CA PRO A 41 -4.26 13.32 -17.71
C PRO A 41 -2.86 12.83 -17.27
N PRO A 42 -1.97 12.48 -18.22
CA PRO A 42 -0.61 12.10 -17.87
C PRO A 42 -0.01 13.24 -17.04
N VAL A 43 0.24 12.97 -15.75
CA VAL A 43 0.91 13.91 -14.86
C VAL A 43 2.28 14.17 -15.49
N PRO A 44 2.66 15.45 -15.72
CA PRO A 44 3.98 15.75 -16.24
C PRO A 44 5.03 15.07 -15.36
N ARG A 45 5.93 14.28 -15.97
CA ARG A 45 7.07 13.66 -15.29
C ARG A 45 7.89 14.76 -14.65
N GLN A 46 7.68 15.00 -13.36
CA GLN A 46 8.56 15.89 -12.62
C GLN A 46 9.91 15.17 -12.52
N PRO A 47 11.03 15.83 -12.88
CA PRO A 47 12.33 15.32 -12.50
C PRO A 47 12.29 15.07 -11.00
N VAL A 48 12.74 13.88 -10.56
CA VAL A 48 13.01 13.65 -9.14
C VAL A 48 13.89 14.81 -8.70
N ASP A 49 13.43 15.58 -7.71
CA ASP A 49 14.18 16.71 -7.19
C ASP A 49 15.54 16.18 -6.70
N THR A 50 16.59 16.47 -7.46
CA THR A 50 17.97 16.01 -7.21
C THR A 50 18.65 16.84 -6.11
N SER A 51 17.89 17.63 -5.33
CA SER A 51 18.36 18.14 -4.03
C SER A 51 18.50 17.04 -2.96
N VAL A 52 18.15 15.80 -3.28
CA VAL A 52 18.50 14.60 -2.51
C VAL A 52 19.99 14.28 -2.74
N LEU A 53 20.72 14.05 -1.64
CA LEU A 53 22.12 13.60 -1.69
C LEU A 53 22.27 12.45 -2.69
N PRO A 54 23.28 12.48 -3.59
CA PRO A 54 23.48 11.37 -4.52
C PRO A 54 23.65 10.07 -3.71
N ALA A 55 23.02 9.00 -4.19
CA ALA A 55 23.15 7.69 -3.57
C ALA A 55 24.64 7.35 -3.41
N PRO A 56 25.11 7.07 -2.18
CA PRO A 56 26.48 6.67 -1.97
C PRO A 56 26.80 5.44 -2.85
N PRO A 57 27.96 5.41 -3.54
CA PRO A 57 28.29 4.31 -4.44
C PRO A 57 28.16 2.94 -3.75
N GLY A 58 27.56 1.99 -4.47
CA GLY A 58 27.40 0.61 -4.02
C GLY A 58 26.36 0.39 -2.90
N LEU A 59 25.55 1.38 -2.54
CA LEU A 59 24.58 1.23 -1.45
C LEU A 59 23.49 0.20 -1.77
N TYR A 60 22.96 0.21 -2.99
CA TYR A 60 21.99 -0.80 -3.44
C TYR A 60 22.53 -2.23 -3.27
N GLU A 61 23.76 -2.49 -3.70
CA GLU A 61 24.44 -3.77 -3.53
C GLU A 61 24.70 -4.09 -2.05
N ALA A 62 25.13 -3.10 -1.26
CA ALA A 62 25.38 -3.26 0.17
C ALA A 62 24.10 -3.57 0.96
N LEU A 63 22.94 -3.12 0.49
CA LEU A 63 21.63 -3.47 1.03
C LEU A 63 21.11 -4.83 0.54
N GLY A 64 21.89 -5.56 -0.28
CA GLY A 64 21.51 -6.87 -0.81
C GLY A 64 20.60 -6.81 -2.04
N GLY A 65 20.56 -5.66 -2.72
CA GLY A 65 19.81 -5.47 -3.95
C GLY A 65 18.29 -5.67 -3.80
N ARG A 66 17.62 -5.86 -4.94
CA ARG A 66 16.14 -5.94 -5.04
C ARG A 66 15.53 -6.95 -4.08
N GLU A 67 16.15 -8.12 -3.91
CA GLU A 67 15.56 -9.20 -3.12
C GLU A 67 15.48 -8.85 -1.63
N ARG A 68 16.58 -8.36 -1.03
CA ARG A 68 16.57 -7.97 0.39
C ARG A 68 15.78 -6.68 0.60
N ILE A 69 15.83 -5.73 -0.33
CA ILE A 69 14.97 -4.53 -0.28
C ILE A 69 13.49 -4.93 -0.25
N ALA A 70 13.07 -5.88 -1.10
CA ALA A 70 11.69 -6.36 -1.10
C ALA A 70 11.28 -6.96 0.26
N ARG A 71 12.15 -7.73 0.92
CA ARG A 71 11.88 -8.28 2.26
C ARG A 71 11.82 -7.21 3.35
N VAL A 72 12.70 -6.21 3.32
CA VAL A 72 12.63 -5.06 4.24
C VAL A 72 11.28 -4.35 4.10
N VAL A 73 10.85 -4.09 2.86
CA VAL A 73 9.57 -3.43 2.60
C VAL A 73 8.37 -4.30 2.98
N ASP A 74 8.46 -5.60 2.74
CA ASP A 74 7.42 -6.56 3.15
C ASP A 74 7.17 -6.48 4.66
N ARG A 75 8.25 -6.58 5.45
CA ARG A 75 8.22 -6.46 6.92
C ARG A 75 7.71 -5.10 7.39
N LEU A 76 8.22 -4.02 6.79
CA LEU A 76 7.82 -2.66 7.14
C LEU A 76 6.31 -2.47 6.99
N ILE A 77 5.75 -2.86 5.85
CA ILE A 77 4.34 -2.63 5.54
C ILE A 77 3.43 -3.57 6.33
N ASP A 78 3.85 -4.81 6.59
CA ASP A 78 3.10 -5.72 7.46
C ASP A 78 3.02 -5.18 8.89
N ALA A 79 4.12 -4.64 9.42
CA ALA A 79 4.12 -4.02 10.74
C ALA A 79 3.32 -2.71 10.77
N ALA A 80 3.47 -1.86 9.75
CA ALA A 80 2.82 -0.55 9.70
C ALA A 80 1.28 -0.65 9.65
N ILE A 81 0.74 -1.58 8.86
CA ILE A 81 -0.72 -1.73 8.68
C ILE A 81 -1.41 -2.15 9.99
N VAL A 82 -0.73 -2.92 10.85
CA VAL A 82 -1.28 -3.37 12.13
C VAL A 82 -0.86 -2.49 13.31
N HIS A 83 0.00 -1.49 13.10
CA HIS A 83 0.48 -0.61 14.17
C HIS A 83 -0.68 0.25 14.72
N PRO A 84 -0.87 0.34 16.05
CA PRO A 84 -2.02 1.02 16.64
C PRO A 84 -2.11 2.51 16.28
N GLN A 85 -0.97 3.19 16.12
CA GLN A 85 -0.94 4.62 15.79
C GLN A 85 -1.10 4.90 14.29
N ILE A 86 -0.37 4.19 13.41
CA ILE A 86 -0.26 4.53 11.99
C ILE A 86 -1.07 3.60 11.08
N GLY A 87 -1.48 2.42 11.56
CA GLY A 87 -2.34 1.48 10.83
C GLY A 87 -3.60 2.11 10.25
N PRO A 88 -4.32 3.02 10.96
CA PRO A 88 -5.47 3.71 10.40
C PRO A 88 -5.19 4.52 9.12
N ILE A 89 -3.96 5.00 8.90
CA ILE A 89 -3.56 5.75 7.70
C ILE A 89 -3.60 4.85 6.45
N PHE A 90 -3.38 3.55 6.62
CA PHE A 90 -3.34 2.58 5.52
C PHE A 90 -4.72 2.01 5.15
N LYS A 91 -5.81 2.47 5.76
CA LYS A 91 -7.16 2.01 5.43
C LYS A 91 -7.49 2.33 3.96
N GLY A 92 -7.91 1.32 3.21
CA GLY A 92 -8.24 1.46 1.78
C GLY A 92 -7.02 1.40 0.84
N VAL A 93 -5.80 1.31 1.37
CA VAL A 93 -4.61 1.06 0.57
C VAL A 93 -4.57 -0.40 0.15
N ARG A 94 -4.09 -0.68 -1.07
CA ARG A 94 -3.81 -2.03 -1.57
C ARG A 94 -2.40 -2.44 -1.12
N PRO A 95 -2.22 -3.33 -0.12
CA PRO A 95 -0.91 -3.53 0.50
C PRO A 95 0.16 -4.02 -0.47
N ARG A 96 -0.20 -4.92 -1.39
CA ARG A 96 0.75 -5.43 -2.38
C ARG A 96 1.27 -4.35 -3.33
N ALA A 97 0.38 -3.52 -3.85
CA ALA A 97 0.77 -2.41 -4.72
C ALA A 97 1.63 -1.38 -3.97
N LEU A 98 1.34 -1.14 -2.68
CA LEU A 98 2.17 -0.27 -1.86
C LEU A 98 3.58 -0.85 -1.64
N LYS A 99 3.69 -2.15 -1.32
CA LYS A 99 4.96 -2.84 -1.16
C LYS A 99 5.80 -2.76 -2.44
N ASP A 100 5.19 -3.04 -3.59
CA ASP A 100 5.87 -2.96 -4.89
C ASP A 100 6.38 -1.53 -5.17
N SER A 101 5.55 -0.51 -4.91
CA SER A 101 5.90 0.90 -5.10
C SER A 101 7.05 1.35 -4.18
N ILE A 102 7.02 0.98 -2.89
CA ILE A 102 8.07 1.37 -1.94
C ILE A 102 9.37 0.62 -2.26
N ALA A 103 9.31 -0.66 -2.64
CA ALA A 103 10.49 -1.41 -3.06
C ALA A 103 11.16 -0.79 -4.29
N ALA A 104 10.37 -0.35 -5.28
CA ALA A 104 10.87 0.37 -6.44
C ALA A 104 11.52 1.71 -6.04
N GLN A 105 10.88 2.47 -5.15
CA GLN A 105 11.43 3.73 -4.65
C GLN A 105 12.77 3.53 -3.92
N LEU A 106 12.86 2.56 -2.99
CA LEU A 106 14.11 2.27 -2.29
C LEU A 106 15.19 1.78 -3.25
N CYS A 107 14.84 0.99 -4.26
CA CYS A 107 15.77 0.58 -5.31
C CYS A 107 16.35 1.80 -6.04
N VAL A 108 15.51 2.73 -6.52
CA VAL A 108 15.97 3.95 -7.21
C VAL A 108 16.83 4.83 -6.31
N VAL A 109 16.34 5.12 -5.10
CA VAL A 109 17.00 6.03 -4.15
C VAL A 109 18.38 5.51 -3.75
N THR A 110 18.57 4.20 -3.70
CA THR A 110 19.86 3.58 -3.34
C THR A 110 20.82 3.39 -4.52
N GLY A 111 20.43 3.83 -5.72
CA GLY A 111 21.24 3.75 -6.94
C GLY A 111 21.06 2.44 -7.74
N GLY A 112 20.01 1.67 -7.44
CA GLY A 112 19.68 0.45 -8.16
C GLY A 112 19.06 0.70 -9.55
N PRO A 113 18.95 -0.35 -10.39
CA PRO A 113 18.56 -0.23 -11.80
C PRO A 113 17.04 -0.16 -12.02
N CYS A 114 16.25 0.12 -10.97
CA CYS A 114 14.79 0.14 -11.07
C CYS A 114 14.30 1.49 -11.59
N GLU A 115 13.01 1.52 -11.96
CA GLU A 115 12.28 2.76 -12.21
C GLU A 115 11.16 2.92 -11.19
N TYR A 116 10.91 4.16 -10.77
CA TYR A 116 9.81 4.50 -9.87
C TYR A 116 8.71 5.19 -10.68
N GLU A 117 7.56 4.54 -10.77
CA GLU A 117 6.38 5.02 -11.52
C GLU A 117 5.32 5.65 -10.61
N GLY A 118 5.59 5.76 -9.31
CA GLY A 118 4.66 6.36 -8.36
C GLY A 118 4.57 7.88 -8.50
N VAL A 119 3.53 8.46 -7.88
CA VAL A 119 3.38 9.91 -7.79
C VAL A 119 4.41 10.53 -6.84
N SER A 120 4.53 11.86 -6.84
CA SER A 120 5.48 12.55 -5.96
C SER A 120 5.20 12.24 -4.48
N MET A 121 6.23 12.34 -3.62
CA MET A 121 6.04 12.18 -2.16
C MET A 121 5.02 13.17 -1.61
N LYS A 122 4.94 14.38 -2.16
CA LYS A 122 3.97 15.38 -1.74
C LYS A 122 2.55 14.96 -2.10
N ASP A 123 2.32 14.53 -3.34
CA ASP A 123 0.98 14.16 -3.81
C ASP A 123 0.50 12.85 -3.19
N ALA A 124 1.40 11.88 -3.00
CA ALA A 124 1.08 10.59 -2.36
C ALA A 124 0.55 10.74 -0.92
N HIS A 125 0.97 11.79 -0.21
CA HIS A 125 0.72 11.96 1.22
C HIS A 125 -0.16 13.17 1.58
N ALA A 126 -0.54 13.98 0.60
CA ALA A 126 -1.21 15.28 0.77
C ALA A 126 -2.44 15.22 1.70
N ASP A 127 -3.28 14.21 1.55
CA ASP A 127 -4.57 14.10 2.26
C ASP A 127 -4.53 13.22 3.50
N LEU A 128 -3.36 12.70 3.88
CA LEU A 128 -3.23 11.66 4.92
C LEU A 128 -3.14 12.21 6.36
N ARG A 129 -3.12 13.53 6.54
CA ARG A 129 -3.02 14.22 7.85
C ARG A 129 -1.89 13.68 8.75
N ILE A 130 -0.74 13.38 8.16
CA ILE A 130 0.41 12.77 8.83
C ILE A 130 1.09 13.80 9.72
N ARG A 131 1.22 13.49 11.02
CA ARG A 131 2.00 14.29 11.98
C ARG A 131 3.43 13.79 12.04
N ARG A 132 4.32 14.62 12.60
CA ARG A 132 5.71 14.21 12.89
C ARG A 132 5.80 12.92 13.72
N SER A 133 4.91 12.73 14.70
CA SER A 133 4.89 11.50 15.51
C SER A 133 4.56 10.26 14.68
N ASP A 134 3.69 10.38 13.68
CA ASP A 134 3.30 9.26 12.81
C ASP A 134 4.43 8.90 11.85
N PHE A 135 5.11 9.93 11.32
CA PHE A 135 6.32 9.74 10.50
C PHE A 135 7.44 9.04 11.27
N ASN A 136 7.70 9.44 12.52
CA ASN A 136 8.76 8.83 13.33
C ASN A 136 8.49 7.35 13.63
N VAL A 137 7.23 6.97 13.89
CA VAL A 137 6.85 5.56 14.03
C VAL A 137 7.20 4.76 12.77
N LEU A 138 6.93 5.31 11.58
CA LEU A 138 7.30 4.61 10.33
C LEU A 138 8.82 4.46 10.18
N VAL A 139 9.60 5.47 10.60
CA VAL A 139 11.06 5.41 10.59
C VAL A 139 11.59 4.32 11.55
N GLU A 140 11.01 4.21 12.74
CA GLU A 140 11.35 3.16 13.72
C GLU A 140 11.03 1.77 13.14
N LEU A 141 9.85 1.58 12.55
CA LEU A 141 9.49 0.31 11.91
C LEU A 141 10.40 -0.04 10.73
N LEU A 142 10.92 0.97 10.00
CA LEU A 142 11.89 0.74 8.93
C LEU A 142 13.24 0.28 9.49
N GLN A 143 13.69 0.85 10.61
CA GLN A 143 14.90 0.40 11.30
C GLN A 143 14.76 -1.05 11.77
N ASP A 144 13.64 -1.38 12.44
CA ASP A 144 13.34 -2.74 12.88
C ASP A 144 13.33 -3.75 11.72
N ALA A 145 12.74 -3.37 10.58
CA ALA A 145 12.71 -4.21 9.39
C ALA A 145 14.10 -4.45 8.79
N MET A 146 14.98 -3.45 8.81
CA MET A 146 16.38 -3.59 8.35
C MET A 146 17.21 -4.43 9.32
N ASP A 147 17.02 -4.26 10.63
CA ASP A 147 17.66 -5.07 11.67
C ASP A 147 17.27 -6.55 11.51
N ALA A 148 15.99 -6.84 11.27
CA ALA A 148 15.48 -8.19 11.04
C ALA A 148 16.08 -8.86 9.77
N GLU A 149 16.53 -8.07 8.80
CA GLU A 149 17.22 -8.54 7.58
C GLU A 149 18.76 -8.54 7.71
N GLY A 150 19.27 -8.27 8.92
CA GLY A 150 20.69 -8.29 9.24
C GLY A 150 21.50 -7.22 8.52
N ILE A 151 20.89 -6.09 8.18
CA ILE A 151 21.57 -4.98 7.51
C ILE A 151 22.44 -4.24 8.54
N PRO A 152 23.75 -4.06 8.32
CA PRO A 152 24.60 -3.34 9.27
C PRO A 152 24.13 -1.90 9.49
N PHE A 153 24.18 -1.43 10.74
CA PHE A 153 23.74 -0.09 11.15
C PHE A 153 24.28 1.05 10.26
N ALA A 154 25.54 0.94 9.79
CA ALA A 154 26.13 1.90 8.88
C ALA A 154 25.37 2.01 7.53
N GLN A 155 24.87 0.89 6.99
CA GLN A 155 24.09 0.88 5.75
C GLN A 155 22.66 1.39 5.98
N GLN A 156 22.07 1.05 7.12
CA GLN A 156 20.77 1.61 7.53
C GLN A 156 20.82 3.14 7.61
N SER A 157 21.86 3.67 8.27
CA SER A 157 22.07 5.12 8.41
C SER A 157 22.22 5.81 7.06
N ARG A 158 22.92 5.18 6.10
CA ARG A 158 23.04 5.69 4.72
C ARG A 158 21.68 5.73 4.02
N LEU A 159 20.86 4.69 4.15
CA LEU A 159 19.51 4.68 3.58
C LEU A 159 18.64 5.77 4.22
N LEU A 160 18.61 5.86 5.55
CA LEU A 160 17.82 6.86 6.27
C LEU A 160 18.22 8.29 5.90
N ALA A 161 19.52 8.56 5.72
CA ALA A 161 20.00 9.86 5.27
C ALA A 161 19.46 10.26 3.89
N LEU A 162 19.29 9.30 2.97
CA LEU A 162 18.69 9.54 1.66
C LEU A 162 17.17 9.81 1.73
N LEU A 163 16.48 9.17 2.68
CA LEU A 163 15.04 9.33 2.86
C LEU A 163 14.69 10.58 3.68
N ALA A 164 15.59 11.04 4.54
CA ALA A 164 15.35 12.15 5.47
C ALA A 164 14.77 13.43 4.82
N PRO A 165 15.21 13.89 3.63
CA PRO A 165 14.63 15.07 2.99
C PRO A 165 13.12 14.94 2.70
N MET A 166 12.61 13.73 2.45
CA MET A 166 11.21 13.48 2.10
C MET A 166 10.23 13.80 3.24
N HIS A 167 10.72 13.96 4.48
CA HIS A 167 9.86 14.35 5.60
C HIS A 167 9.08 15.66 5.33
N ARG A 168 9.65 16.56 4.52
CA ARG A 168 9.05 17.86 4.19
C ARG A 168 7.76 17.72 3.37
N ASP A 169 7.71 16.68 2.55
CA ASP A 169 6.60 16.37 1.65
C ASP A 169 5.58 15.43 2.29
N ILE A 170 6.01 14.60 3.24
CA ILE A 170 5.17 13.56 3.88
C ILE A 170 4.40 14.11 5.08
N ILE A 171 5.01 14.97 5.90
CA ILE A 171 4.34 15.53 7.09
C ILE A 171 3.38 16.64 6.67
N THR A 172 2.07 16.35 6.75
CA THR A 172 0.99 17.26 6.32
C THR A 172 0.33 18.01 7.46
N VAL A 173 0.62 17.64 8.72
CA VAL A 173 0.18 18.36 9.93
C VAL A 173 1.41 18.71 10.78
N ARG A 174 1.62 20.00 11.05
CA ARG A 174 2.80 20.53 11.75
C ARG A 174 2.46 21.01 13.15
#